data_AF-A0A7C2MUN3-F1
#
_entry.id   AF-A0A7C2MUN3-F1
#
_cell.length_a   1.000
_cell.length_b   1.000
_cell.length_c   1.000
_cell.angle_alpha   90.00
_cell.angle_beta   90.00
_cell.angle_gamma   90.00
#
_symmetry.space_group_name_H-M   'P 1'
#
loop_
_entity.id
_entity.type
_entity.pdbx_description
1 polymer ?
#
loop_
_entity_poly.entity_id
_entity_poly.type
_entity_poly.pdbx_seq_one_letter_code
_entity_poly.pdbx_strand_id
1 'polypeptide(L)'
;MNSLALALHSLAAIFWIGGIFYSYMILRPASAQLEPPARLKLWDTVFSRFFRWVWLFVGVLLVSGYVDLFTRFGGFSAPGYLHAMQGIGWLMIGLYAWLYFVPFKQLRAAVAEARWPDAAAAMNPIRQIMAVNLGLGVLITVVGVAGPFLG
;
A
#
# COMPACT_ATOMS: atom_id res chain seq x y z
N MET A 1 -24.17 10.94 7.06
CA MET A 1 -23.14 9.95 6.68
C MET A 1 -23.81 8.73 6.12
N ASN A 2 -23.33 8.19 5.00
CA ASN A 2 -23.62 6.80 4.70
C ASN A 2 -22.58 5.98 5.48
N SER A 3 -22.94 5.38 6.62
CA SER A 3 -22.03 4.60 7.48
C SER A 3 -21.24 3.53 6.71
N LEU A 4 -21.80 3.10 5.58
CA LEU A 4 -21.15 2.25 4.59
C LEU A 4 -19.85 2.83 4.04
N ALA A 5 -19.79 4.13 3.70
CA ALA A 5 -18.60 4.74 3.11
C ALA A 5 -17.42 4.76 4.09
N LEU A 6 -17.69 5.07 5.36
CA LEU A 6 -16.69 5.00 6.43
C LEU A 6 -16.23 3.56 6.64
N ALA A 7 -17.14 2.59 6.71
CA ALA A 7 -16.79 1.18 6.87
C ALA A 7 -15.91 0.69 5.71
N LEU A 8 -16.26 1.03 4.46
CA LEU A 8 -15.47 0.68 3.27
C LEU A 8 -14.10 1.37 3.28
N HIS A 9 -14.03 2.64 3.68
CA HIS A 9 -12.76 3.36 3.83
C HIS A 9 -11.85 2.65 4.84
N SER A 10 -12.36 2.36 6.03
CA SER A 10 -11.61 1.68 7.09
C SER A 10 -11.18 0.27 6.67
N LEU A 11 -12.05 -0.51 6.02
CA LEU A 11 -11.70 -1.85 5.54
C LEU A 11 -10.61 -1.80 4.46
N ALA A 12 -10.69 -0.86 3.51
CA ALA A 12 -9.66 -0.68 2.50
C ALA A 12 -8.30 -0.30 3.12
N ALA A 13 -8.30 0.59 4.12
CA ALA A 13 -7.09 0.94 4.86
C ALA A 13 -6.51 -0.27 5.61
N ILE A 14 -7.35 -1.02 6.32
CA ILE A 14 -6.96 -2.22 7.07
C ILE A 14 -6.35 -3.27 6.14
N PHE A 15 -7.00 -3.59 5.03
CA PHE A 15 -6.51 -4.63 4.13
C PHE A 15 -5.26 -4.22 3.37
N TRP A 16 -5.12 -2.94 3.03
CA TRP A 16 -3.90 -2.47 2.38
C TRP A 16 -2.71 -2.48 3.36
N ILE A 17 -2.84 -1.80 4.50
CA ILE A 17 -1.74 -1.69 5.50
C ILE A 17 -1.43 -3.07 6.09
N GLY A 18 -2.45 -3.83 6.47
CA GLY A 18 -2.32 -5.19 6.98
C GLY A 18 -1.72 -6.16 5.95
N GLY A 19 -2.07 -6.01 4.67
CA GLY A 19 -1.46 -6.77 3.58
C GLY A 19 0.03 -6.46 3.40
N ILE A 20 0.44 -5.18 3.49
CA ILE A 20 1.85 -4.79 3.47
C ILE A 20 2.57 -5.38 4.70
N PHE A 21 1.98 -5.26 5.89
CA PHE A 21 2.52 -5.83 7.12
C PHE A 21 2.77 -7.33 6.97
N TYR A 22 1.74 -8.10 6.59
CA TYR A 22 1.87 -9.54 6.40
C TYR A 22 2.96 -9.88 5.38
N SER A 23 2.93 -9.21 4.22
CA SER A 23 3.89 -9.45 3.15
C SER A 23 5.33 -9.16 3.61
N TYR A 24 5.56 -8.05 4.30
CA TYR A 24 6.90 -7.58 4.66
C TYR A 24 7.46 -8.22 5.92
N MET A 25 6.65 -8.35 6.98
CA MET A 25 7.08 -8.85 8.29
C MET A 25 7.01 -10.37 8.42
N ILE A 26 6.07 -11.03 7.71
CA ILE A 26 5.80 -12.46 7.90
C ILE A 26 6.24 -13.26 6.68
N LEU A 27 5.66 -12.98 5.51
CA LEU A 27 5.91 -13.76 4.30
C LEU A 27 7.35 -13.65 3.82
N ARG A 28 7.96 -12.46 3.92
CA ARG A 28 9.35 -12.25 3.51
C ARG A 28 10.37 -13.11 4.25
N PRO A 29 10.46 -13.08 5.58
CA PRO A 29 11.39 -13.97 6.28
C PRO A 29 11.02 -15.45 6.06
N ALA A 30 9.73 -15.80 6.03
CA ALA A 30 9.31 -17.18 5.75
C ALA A 30 9.79 -17.67 4.36
N SER A 31 9.66 -16.83 3.34
CA SER A 31 10.08 -17.14 1.97
C SER A 31 11.60 -17.33 1.84
N ALA A 32 12.40 -16.86 2.80
CA ALA A 32 13.86 -16.96 2.74
C ALA A 32 14.37 -18.42 2.79
N GLN A 33 13.54 -19.35 3.27
CA GLN A 33 13.83 -20.79 3.31
C GLN A 33 13.76 -21.46 1.92
N LEU A 34 13.14 -20.79 0.94
CA LEU A 34 13.05 -21.29 -0.43
C LEU A 34 14.32 -20.97 -1.21
N GLU A 35 14.68 -21.87 -2.13
CA GLU A 35 15.73 -21.60 -3.12
C GLU A 35 15.43 -20.34 -3.95
N PRO A 36 16.46 -19.60 -4.41
CA PRO A 36 16.27 -18.29 -5.02
C PRO A 36 15.24 -18.27 -6.18
N PRO A 37 15.25 -19.20 -7.16
CA PRO A 37 14.27 -19.19 -8.24
C PRO A 37 12.83 -19.44 -7.75
N ALA A 38 12.64 -20.40 -6.85
CA ALA A 38 11.32 -20.71 -6.28
C ALA A 38 10.77 -19.53 -5.48
N ARG A 39 11.63 -18.88 -4.68
CA ARG A 39 11.30 -17.67 -3.92
C ARG A 39 10.88 -16.52 -4.82
N LEU A 40 11.58 -16.28 -5.93
CA LEU A 40 11.26 -15.19 -6.86
C LEU A 40 9.93 -15.44 -7.60
N LYS A 41 9.66 -16.69 -8.01
CA LYS A 41 8.38 -17.08 -8.62
C LYS A 41 7.20 -16.93 -7.65
N LEU A 42 7.40 -17.28 -6.38
CA LEU A 42 6.42 -17.06 -5.33
C LEU A 42 6.09 -15.56 -5.23
N TRP A 43 7.12 -14.71 -5.17
CA TRP A 43 6.94 -13.27 -5.06
C TRP A 43 6.24 -12.64 -6.26
N ASP A 44 6.60 -13.01 -7.49
CA ASP A 44 5.87 -12.58 -8.68
C ASP A 44 4.38 -12.93 -8.60
N THR A 45 4.06 -14.16 -8.19
CA THR A 45 2.68 -14.63 -8.04
C THR A 45 1.92 -13.87 -6.97
N VAL A 46 2.52 -13.71 -5.79
CA VAL A 46 1.92 -13.01 -4.64
C VAL A 46 1.66 -11.54 -5.01
N PHE A 47 2.66 -10.85 -5.54
CA PHE A 47 2.54 -9.44 -5.92
C PHE A 47 1.52 -9.24 -7.04
N SER A 48 1.47 -10.12 -8.04
CA SER A 48 0.48 -10.01 -9.12
C SER A 48 -0.96 -10.03 -8.60
N ARG A 49 -1.24 -10.79 -7.53
CA ARG A 49 -2.56 -10.89 -6.91
C ARG A 49 -2.79 -9.73 -5.96
N PHE A 50 -1.86 -9.48 -5.06
CA PHE A 50 -1.98 -8.45 -4.03
C PHE A 50 -2.11 -7.06 -4.65
N PHE A 51 -1.30 -6.72 -5.65
CA PHE A 51 -1.33 -5.39 -6.27
C PHE A 51 -2.63 -5.09 -7.02
N ARG A 52 -3.34 -6.10 -7.56
CA ARG A 52 -4.69 -5.87 -8.11
C ARG A 52 -5.67 -5.42 -7.02
N TRP A 53 -5.59 -6.02 -5.83
CA TRP A 53 -6.39 -5.59 -4.68
C TRP A 53 -5.98 -4.21 -4.17
N VAL A 54 -4.68 -3.89 -4.16
CA VAL A 54 -4.22 -2.56 -3.76
C VAL A 54 -4.81 -1.46 -4.65
N TRP A 55 -4.85 -1.63 -5.98
CA TRP A 55 -5.50 -0.64 -6.86
C TRP A 55 -6.98 -0.44 -6.53
N LEU A 56 -7.70 -1.52 -6.20
CA LEU A 56 -9.08 -1.43 -5.74
C LEU A 56 -9.17 -0.64 -4.42
N PHE A 57 -8.32 -0.94 -3.45
CA PHE A 57 -8.29 -0.23 -2.17
C PHE A 57 -7.96 1.25 -2.33
N VAL A 58 -7.01 1.61 -3.19
CA VAL A 58 -6.70 3.00 -3.55
C VAL A 58 -7.94 3.72 -4.08
N GLY A 59 -8.67 3.10 -5.03
CA GLY A 59 -9.91 3.66 -5.56
C GLY A 59 -10.96 3.87 -4.47
N VAL A 60 -11.19 2.86 -3.64
CA VAL A 60 -12.14 2.95 -2.51
C VAL A 60 -11.74 4.07 -1.54
N LEU A 61 -10.47 4.16 -1.15
CA LEU A 61 -9.97 5.14 -0.20
C LEU A 61 -10.10 6.57 -0.72
N LEU A 62 -9.75 6.82 -1.98
CA LEU A 62 -9.89 8.14 -2.59
C LEU A 62 -11.36 8.55 -2.68
N VAL A 63 -12.21 7.69 -3.24
CA VAL A 63 -13.64 8.00 -3.40
C VAL A 63 -14.30 8.24 -2.05
N SER A 64 -14.15 7.30 -1.10
CA SER A 64 -14.75 7.44 0.22
C SER A 64 -14.17 8.61 1.02
N GLY A 65 -12.86 8.83 0.96
CA GLY A 65 -12.18 9.91 1.69
C GLY A 65 -12.57 11.29 1.19
N TYR A 66 -12.63 11.51 -0.13
CA TYR A 66 -13.05 12.80 -0.68
C TYR A 66 -14.55 13.04 -0.49
N VAL A 67 -15.40 12.00 -0.60
CA VAL A 67 -16.82 12.14 -0.24
C VAL A 67 -16.97 12.60 1.21
N ASP A 68 -16.24 12.01 2.15
CA ASP A 68 -16.31 12.39 3.56
C ASP A 68 -15.78 13.81 3.80
N LEU A 69 -14.65 14.16 3.17
CA LEU A 69 -14.03 15.47 3.24
C LEU A 69 -15.00 16.59 2.82
N PHE A 70 -15.66 16.45 1.68
CA PHE A 70 -16.56 17.48 1.14
C PHE A 70 -17.95 17.49 1.79
N THR A 71 -18.44 16.35 2.27
CA THR A 71 -19.81 16.28 2.85
C THR A 71 -19.87 16.55 4.34
N ARG A 72 -18.79 16.31 5.09
CA ARG A 72 -18.78 16.48 6.57
C ARG A 72 -17.79 17.50 7.07
N PHE A 73 -16.64 17.63 6.42
CA PHE A 73 -15.53 18.43 6.94
C PHE A 73 -15.37 19.78 6.23
N GLY A 74 -16.37 20.20 5.44
CA GLY A 74 -16.36 21.49 4.74
C GLY A 74 -15.38 21.54 3.56
N GLY A 75 -14.90 20.40 3.07
CA GLY A 75 -13.98 20.33 1.94
C GLY A 75 -12.58 20.80 2.32
N PHE A 76 -12.10 21.87 1.68
CA PHE A 76 -10.73 22.37 1.88
C PHE A 76 -10.56 23.22 3.14
N SER A 77 -11.64 23.53 3.87
CA SER A 77 -11.56 24.12 5.20
C SER A 77 -11.47 23.08 6.32
N ALA A 78 -11.18 21.82 5.97
CA ALA A 78 -11.11 20.72 6.91
C ALA A 78 -9.98 20.90 7.95
N PRO A 79 -10.09 20.25 9.13
CA PRO A 79 -9.03 20.26 10.12
C PRO A 79 -7.68 19.81 9.55
N GLY A 80 -6.59 20.38 10.08
CA GLY A 80 -5.22 20.15 9.60
C GLY A 80 -4.79 18.68 9.53
N TYR A 81 -5.28 17.83 10.44
CA TYR A 81 -4.95 16.40 10.42
C TYR A 81 -5.49 15.69 9.17
N LEU A 82 -6.61 16.13 8.58
CA LEU A 82 -7.15 15.57 7.34
C LEU A 82 -6.30 15.97 6.12
N HIS A 83 -5.68 17.15 6.15
CA HIS A 83 -4.69 17.54 5.15
C HIS A 83 -3.42 16.70 5.28
N ALA A 84 -2.97 16.42 6.50
CA ALA A 84 -1.85 15.50 6.74
C ALA A 84 -2.16 14.07 6.25
N MET A 85 -3.36 13.55 6.53
CA MET A 85 -3.81 12.25 6.00
C MET A 85 -3.81 12.22 4.48
N GLN A 86 -4.32 13.27 3.81
CA GLN A 86 -4.27 13.37 2.35
C GLN A 86 -2.83 13.38 1.83
N GLY A 87 -1.96 14.18 2.42
CA GLY A 87 -0.55 14.25 2.01
C GLY A 87 0.16 12.90 2.12
N ILE A 88 -0.02 12.21 3.26
CA ILE A 88 0.56 10.87 3.46
C ILE A 88 -0.06 9.86 2.49
N GLY A 89 -1.38 9.87 2.31
CA GLY A 89 -2.08 8.98 1.40
C GLY A 89 -1.61 9.11 -0.04
N TRP A 90 -1.48 10.34 -0.54
CA TRP A 90 -0.96 10.60 -1.89
C TRP A 90 0.51 10.19 -2.05
N LEU A 91 1.34 10.42 -1.02
CA LEU A 91 2.72 9.95 -1.02
C LEU A 91 2.78 8.41 -1.12
N MET A 92 1.98 7.71 -0.33
CA MET A 92 1.88 6.24 -0.37
C MET A 92 1.44 5.73 -1.75
N ILE A 93 0.42 6.36 -2.33
CA ILE A 93 -0.08 6.04 -3.68
C ILE A 93 1.02 6.26 -4.73
N GLY A 94 1.75 7.38 -4.67
CA GLY A 94 2.84 7.68 -5.61
C GLY A 94 3.97 6.65 -5.53
N LEU A 95 4.39 6.30 -4.31
CA LEU A 95 5.39 5.25 -4.07
C LEU A 95 4.92 3.89 -4.60
N TYR A 96 3.67 3.53 -4.35
CA TYR A 96 3.08 2.29 -4.83
C TYR A 96 2.94 2.26 -6.36
N ALA A 97 2.51 3.36 -6.99
CA ALA A 97 2.41 3.47 -8.44
C ALA A 97 3.79 3.26 -9.09
N TRP A 98 4.83 3.92 -8.57
CA TRP A 98 6.19 3.71 -9.05
C TRP A 98 6.63 2.25 -8.87
N LEU A 99 6.40 1.64 -7.70
CA LEU A 99 6.66 0.22 -7.44
C LEU A 99 5.98 -0.69 -8.49
N TYR A 100 4.71 -0.45 -8.76
CA TYR A 100 3.90 -1.28 -9.64
C TYR A 100 4.36 -1.20 -11.09
N PHE A 101 4.60 0.01 -11.60
CA PHE A 101 4.90 0.22 -13.01
C PHE A 101 6.38 -0.02 -13.36
N VAL A 102 7.29 0.11 -12.39
CA VAL A 102 8.74 0.00 -12.63
C VAL A 102 9.32 -1.33 -12.10
N PRO A 103 9.65 -1.51 -10.81
CA PRO A 103 10.35 -2.71 -10.37
C PRO A 103 9.49 -3.97 -10.39
N PHE A 104 8.16 -3.89 -10.19
CA PHE A 104 7.31 -5.07 -10.32
C PHE A 104 7.24 -5.58 -11.77
N LYS A 105 7.18 -4.68 -12.75
CA LYS A 105 7.25 -5.05 -14.17
C LYS A 105 8.60 -5.70 -14.52
N GLN A 106 9.71 -5.15 -13.98
CA GLN A 106 11.05 -5.70 -14.16
C GLN A 106 11.17 -7.11 -13.55
N LEU A 107 10.69 -7.29 -12.31
CA LEU A 107 10.65 -8.59 -11.65
C LEU A 107 9.91 -9.62 -12.51
N ARG A 108 8.69 -9.27 -12.95
CA ARG A 108 7.83 -10.18 -13.70
C ARG A 108 8.45 -10.59 -15.04
N ALA A 109 9.05 -9.64 -15.76
CA ALA A 109 9.76 -9.92 -17.01
C ALA A 109 10.97 -10.84 -16.77
N ALA A 110 11.80 -10.52 -15.78
CA ALA A 110 12.98 -11.32 -15.45
C ALA A 110 12.62 -12.74 -14.98
N VAL A 111 11.54 -12.91 -14.20
CA VAL A 111 11.04 -14.23 -13.80
C VAL A 111 10.53 -15.04 -15.00
N ALA A 112 9.81 -14.41 -15.93
CA ALA A 112 9.31 -15.08 -17.13
C ALA A 112 10.45 -15.58 -18.05
N GLU A 113 11.54 -14.82 -18.13
CA GLU A 113 12.73 -15.14 -18.92
C GLU A 113 13.79 -15.94 -18.13
N ALA A 114 13.49 -16.35 -16.89
CA ALA A 114 14.43 -17.04 -16.00
C ALA A 114 15.75 -16.28 -15.73
N ARG A 115 15.77 -14.94 -15.85
CA ARG A 115 16.89 -14.07 -15.52
C ARG A 115 16.95 -13.80 -14.01
N TRP A 116 17.37 -14.81 -13.25
CA TRP A 116 17.34 -14.78 -11.77
C TRP A 116 18.12 -13.63 -11.12
N PRO A 117 19.32 -13.23 -11.61
CA PRO A 117 20.05 -12.09 -11.04
C PRO A 117 19.26 -10.78 -11.16
N ASP A 118 18.65 -10.53 -12.32
CA ASP A 118 17.86 -9.32 -12.59
C ASP A 118 16.58 -9.31 -11.74
N ALA A 119 15.90 -10.45 -11.63
CA ALA A 119 14.73 -10.60 -10.77
C ALA A 119 15.06 -10.34 -9.29
N ALA A 120 16.22 -10.81 -8.82
CA ALA A 120 16.70 -10.53 -7.47
C ALA A 120 17.02 -9.04 -7.27
N ALA A 121 17.63 -8.38 -8.26
CA ALA A 121 17.92 -6.95 -8.22
C ALA A 121 16.64 -6.10 -8.16
N ALA A 122 15.62 -6.44 -8.95
CA ALA A 122 14.32 -5.77 -8.94
C ALA A 122 13.61 -5.87 -7.58
N MET A 123 13.93 -6.87 -6.76
CA MET A 123 13.38 -7.03 -5.42
C MET A 123 13.88 -5.99 -4.42
N ASN A 124 15.05 -5.41 -4.63
CA ASN A 124 15.63 -4.42 -3.73
C ASN A 124 14.73 -3.19 -3.54
N PRO A 125 14.34 -2.45 -4.60
CA PRO A 125 13.45 -1.30 -4.48
C PRO A 125 12.06 -1.68 -3.97
N ILE A 126 11.51 -2.83 -4.38
CA ILE A 126 10.19 -3.31 -3.89
C ILE A 126 10.19 -3.38 -2.37
N ARG A 127 11.23 -3.98 -1.75
CA ARG A 127 11.32 -4.10 -0.29
C ARG A 127 11.44 -2.76 0.41
N GLN A 128 12.23 -1.83 -0.14
CA GLN A 128 12.40 -0.50 0.45
C GLN A 128 11.09 0.27 0.45
N ILE A 129 10.40 0.29 -0.69
CA ILE A 129 9.12 0.97 -0.83
C ILE A 129 8.05 0.34 0.07
N MET A 130 8.02 -0.99 0.19
CA MET A 130 7.11 -1.66 1.12
C MET A 130 7.38 -1.28 2.57
N ALA A 131 8.65 -1.21 2.98
CA ALA A 131 9.02 -0.79 4.33
C ALA A 131 8.59 0.66 4.61
N VAL A 132 8.87 1.57 3.68
CA VAL A 132 8.45 2.98 3.78
C VAL A 132 6.93 3.09 3.82
N ASN A 133 6.22 2.41 2.92
CA ASN A 133 4.76 2.42 2.90
C ASN A 133 4.15 1.82 4.17
N LEU A 134 4.77 0.80 4.76
CA LEU A 134 4.32 0.25 6.03
C LEU A 134 4.45 1.31 7.15
N GLY A 135 5.60 1.99 7.23
CA GLY A 135 5.81 3.08 8.18
C GLY A 135 4.82 4.22 8.00
N LEU A 136 4.60 4.67 6.76
CA LEU A 136 3.59 5.68 6.43
C LEU A 136 2.17 5.19 6.75
N GLY A 137 1.87 3.91 6.52
CA GLY A 137 0.60 3.27 6.85
C GLY A 137 0.29 3.27 8.35
N VAL A 138 1.30 3.00 9.17
CA VAL A 138 1.18 3.13 10.64
C VAL A 138 0.97 4.60 11.01
N LEU A 139 1.77 5.52 10.45
CA LEU A 139 1.67 6.95 10.75
C LEU A 139 0.30 7.52 10.38
N ILE A 140 -0.21 7.26 9.17
CA ILE A 140 -1.53 7.76 8.73
C ILE A 140 -2.65 7.18 9.60
N THR A 141 -2.52 5.94 10.08
CA THR A 141 -3.48 5.34 11.01
C THR A 141 -3.48 6.08 12.35
N VAL A 142 -2.30 6.39 12.90
CA VAL A 142 -2.18 7.17 14.13
C VAL A 142 -2.79 8.56 13.95
N VAL A 143 -2.47 9.26 12.84
CA VAL A 143 -3.04 10.58 12.54
C VAL A 143 -4.56 10.52 12.40
N GLY A 144 -5.11 9.51 11.72
CA GLY A 144 -6.55 9.38 11.54
C GLY A 144 -7.32 9.05 12.82
N VAL A 145 -6.71 8.27 13.74
CA VAL A 145 -7.33 7.90 15.02
C VAL A 145 -7.17 9.01 16.06
N ALA A 146 -5.97 9.59 16.18
CA ALA A 146 -5.67 10.60 17.20
C ALA A 146 -6.08 12.02 16.77
N GLY A 147 -6.09 12.32 15.47
CA GLY A 147 -6.38 13.64 14.92
C GLY A 147 -7.65 14.30 15.45
N PRO A 148 -8.80 13.58 15.53
CA PRO A 148 -10.03 14.12 16.10
C PRO A 148 -9.96 14.53 17.59
N PHE A 149 -8.92 14.08 18.32
CA PHE A 149 -8.71 14.41 19.73
C PHE A 149 -7.57 15.42 19.96
N LEU A 150 -6.81 15.74 18.91
CA LEU A 150 -5.63 16.61 18.97
C LEU A 150 -5.91 18.03 18.46
N GLY A 151 -7.17 18.35 18.10
CA GLY A 151 -7.61 19.65 17.62
C GLY A 151 -9.09 19.90 17.86
#